data_AF-A0A7V8XC52-F1
#
_entry.id   AF-A0A7V8XC52-F1
#
_cell.length_a   1.000
_cell.length_b   1.000
_cell.length_c   1.000
_cell.angle_alpha   90.00
_cell.angle_beta   90.00
_cell.angle_gamma   90.00
#
_symmetry.space_group_name_H-M   'P 1'
#
loop_
_entity.id
_entity.type
_entity.pdbx_description
1 polymer ?
#
loop_
_entity_poly.entity_id
_entity_poly.type
_entity_poly.pdbx_seq_one_letter_code
_entity_poly.pdbx_strand_id
1 'polypeptide(L)'
;MQLDFDCETDVTRPISSRTAVDRGHALITRRVWVVMGVGAAVGLGFMFAGDTGAIELTLGLAIGLGILLASPLLARIWWSYAVPRWRHWALSRGANPVELQLLTQHKMLVWPRGHFFERTEFRFRPPA
;
A
#
# COMPACT_ATOMS: atom_id res chain seq x y z
N MET A 1 0.53 -15.82 0.41
CA MET A 1 0.61 -14.92 -0.76
C MET A 1 2.02 -14.35 -0.84
N GLN A 2 2.86 -14.89 -1.71
CA GLN A 2 4.21 -14.39 -1.97
C GLN A 2 4.07 -13.20 -2.92
N LEU A 3 4.65 -12.05 -2.56
CA LEU A 3 4.67 -10.89 -3.45
C LEU A 3 5.81 -11.12 -4.42
N ASP A 4 5.47 -11.43 -5.67
CA ASP A 4 6.43 -11.52 -6.75
C ASP A 4 6.77 -10.11 -7.23
N PHE A 5 7.94 -9.62 -6.81
CA PHE A 5 8.50 -8.36 -7.26
C PHE A 5 9.45 -8.54 -8.46
N ASP A 6 9.77 -9.79 -8.82
CA ASP A 6 10.71 -10.14 -9.90
C ASP A 6 10.04 -10.30 -11.26
N CYS A 7 8.69 -10.35 -11.30
CA CYS A 7 7.91 -10.36 -12.53
C CYS A 7 8.38 -9.25 -13.50
N GLU A 8 8.92 -9.68 -14.65
CA GLU A 8 9.50 -8.87 -15.74
C GLU A 8 10.85 -8.17 -15.45
N THR A 9 11.59 -8.57 -14.41
CA THR A 9 12.96 -8.06 -14.19
C THR A 9 14.02 -9.08 -14.60
N ASP A 10 15.07 -8.62 -15.27
CA ASP A 10 16.23 -9.47 -15.56
C ASP A 10 16.94 -9.82 -14.24
N VAL A 11 16.85 -11.08 -13.84
CA VAL A 11 17.40 -11.59 -12.57
C VAL A 11 18.93 -11.46 -12.54
N THR A 12 19.57 -11.35 -13.70
CA THR A 12 21.04 -11.38 -13.83
C THR A 12 21.72 -10.04 -13.60
N ARG A 13 20.98 -8.92 -13.60
CA ARG A 13 21.54 -7.57 -13.42
C ARG A 13 21.12 -6.93 -12.09
N PRO A 14 22.02 -6.18 -11.42
CA PRO A 14 21.64 -5.41 -10.24
C PRO A 14 20.60 -4.36 -10.61
N ILE A 15 19.56 -4.22 -9.78
CA ILE A 15 18.46 -3.30 -10.04
C ILE A 15 18.85 -1.86 -9.69
N SER A 16 18.51 -0.90 -10.55
CA SER A 16 18.67 0.52 -10.22
C SER A 16 17.65 0.96 -9.17
N SER A 17 18.06 1.85 -8.27
CA SER A 17 17.22 2.37 -7.18
C SER A 17 15.91 2.98 -7.68
N ARG A 18 15.95 3.68 -8.83
CA ARG A 18 14.75 4.24 -9.48
C ARG A 18 13.76 3.15 -9.91
N THR A 19 14.23 2.09 -10.56
CA THR A 19 13.37 0.97 -11.01
C THR A 19 12.75 0.24 -9.82
N ALA A 20 13.53 0.03 -8.76
CA ALA A 20 13.03 -0.56 -7.53
C ALA A 20 11.91 0.28 -6.91
N VAL A 21 12.08 1.61 -6.85
CA VAL A 21 11.07 2.56 -6.32
C VAL A 21 9.81 2.56 -7.17
N ASP A 22 9.94 2.62 -8.49
CA ASP A 22 8.79 2.64 -9.40
C ASP A 22 7.97 1.36 -9.28
N ARG A 23 8.63 0.20 -9.15
CA ARG A 23 7.96 -1.09 -8.88
C ARG A 23 7.28 -1.11 -7.52
N GLY A 24 7.95 -0.61 -6.47
CA GLY A 24 7.37 -0.50 -5.13
C GLY A 24 6.13 0.38 -5.12
N HIS A 25 6.20 1.54 -5.76
CA HIS A 25 5.08 2.45 -5.88
C HIS A 25 3.94 1.84 -6.71
N ALA A 26 4.23 1.21 -7.84
CA ALA A 26 3.23 0.58 -8.69
C ALA A 26 2.51 -0.60 -8.00
N LEU A 27 3.20 -1.39 -7.18
CA LEU A 27 2.59 -2.55 -6.50
C LEU A 27 1.90 -2.19 -5.19
N ILE A 28 2.49 -1.29 -4.41
CA ILE A 28 2.00 -0.92 -3.08
C ILE A 28 0.95 0.18 -3.21
N THR A 29 1.30 1.32 -3.82
CA THR A 29 0.44 2.49 -3.90
C THR A 29 -0.78 2.24 -4.78
N ARG A 30 -0.63 1.56 -5.94
CA ARG A 30 -1.78 1.23 -6.79
C ARG A 30 -2.80 0.37 -6.05
N ARG A 31 -2.36 -0.63 -5.27
CA ARG A 31 -3.28 -1.47 -4.47
C ARG A 31 -3.98 -0.68 -3.38
N VAL A 32 -3.27 0.22 -2.70
CA VAL A 32 -3.88 1.16 -1.74
C VAL A 32 -4.98 1.98 -2.42
N TRP A 33 -4.71 2.57 -3.59
CA TRP A 33 -5.71 3.32 -4.34
C TRP A 33 -6.90 2.47 -4.79
N VAL A 34 -6.67 1.22 -5.20
CA VAL A 34 -7.76 0.29 -5.55
C VAL A 34 -8.64 -0.02 -4.33
N VAL A 35 -8.04 -0.35 -3.18
CA VAL A 35 -8.80 -0.62 -1.95
C VAL A 35 -9.59 0.62 -1.51
N MET A 36 -8.97 1.80 -1.52
CA MET A 36 -9.63 3.05 -1.16
C MET A 36 -10.72 3.43 -2.17
N GLY A 37 -10.48 3.28 -3.47
CA GLY A 37 -11.43 3.62 -4.52
C GLY A 37 -12.65 2.72 -4.54
N VAL A 38 -12.45 1.40 -4.41
CA VAL A 38 -13.56 0.42 -4.29
C VAL A 38 -14.34 0.68 -3.01
N GLY A 39 -13.64 0.86 -1.89
CA GLY A 39 -14.25 1.19 -0.60
C GLY A 39 -15.09 2.45 -0.65
N ALA A 40 -14.58 3.52 -1.26
CA ALA A 40 -15.29 4.77 -1.43
C ALA A 40 -16.52 4.61 -2.34
N ALA A 41 -16.39 3.93 -3.47
CA ALA A 41 -17.50 3.70 -4.39
C ALA A 41 -18.64 2.88 -3.74
N VAL A 42 -18.28 1.81 -3.03
CA VAL A 42 -19.25 0.98 -2.31
C VAL A 42 -19.87 1.76 -1.15
N GLY A 43 -19.05 2.46 -0.34
CA GLY A 43 -19.52 3.25 0.78
C GLY A 43 -20.50 4.34 0.35
N LEU A 44 -20.15 5.12 -0.67
CA LEU A 44 -21.06 6.12 -1.25
C LEU A 44 -22.30 5.48 -1.85
N GLY A 45 -22.17 4.34 -2.53
CA GLY A 45 -23.32 3.59 -3.06
C GLY A 45 -24.35 3.24 -1.98
N PHE A 46 -23.89 2.79 -0.81
CA PHE A 46 -24.78 2.54 0.34
C PHE A 46 -25.39 3.83 0.92
N MET A 47 -24.67 4.96 0.91
CA MET A 47 -25.22 6.24 1.37
C MET A 47 -26.33 6.75 0.45
N PHE A 48 -26.18 6.63 -0.88
CA PHE A 48 -27.16 7.11 -1.85
C PHE A 48 -28.28 6.10 -2.16
N ALA A 49 -28.09 4.81 -1.87
CA ALA A 49 -29.15 3.80 -1.99
C ALA A 49 -30.29 4.01 -0.99
N GLY A 50 -30.05 4.73 0.12
CA GLY A 50 -31.07 5.10 1.11
C GLY A 50 -32.17 6.03 0.56
N ASP A 51 -31.86 6.83 -0.47
CA ASP A 51 -32.82 7.74 -1.11
C ASP A 51 -33.75 7.00 -2.10
N THR A 52 -33.36 5.79 -2.52
CA THR A 52 -34.14 4.97 -3.49
C THR A 52 -35.16 4.04 -2.84
N GLY A 53 -35.29 4.04 -1.51
CA GLY A 53 -36.21 3.16 -0.77
C GLY A 53 -35.75 1.69 -0.67
N ALA A 54 -34.55 1.36 -1.17
CA ALA A 54 -33.98 0.01 -1.11
C ALA A 54 -33.48 -0.38 0.29
N ILE A 55 -33.08 0.61 1.09
CA ILE A 55 -32.59 0.48 2.47
C ILE A 55 -32.99 1.73 3.27
N GLU A 56 -33.25 1.60 4.57
CA GLU A 56 -33.47 2.73 5.47
C GLU A 56 -32.30 3.72 5.39
N LEU A 57 -32.57 5.02 5.20
CA LEU A 57 -31.55 6.06 5.04
C LEU A 57 -30.49 6.02 6.16
N THR A 58 -30.94 5.86 7.41
CA THR A 58 -30.06 5.77 8.59
C THR A 58 -29.11 4.58 8.52
N LEU A 59 -29.60 3.44 8.03
CA LEU A 59 -28.82 2.21 7.89
C LEU A 59 -27.83 2.32 6.71
N GLY A 60 -28.26 2.88 5.58
CA GLY A 60 -27.40 3.14 4.42
C GLY A 60 -26.24 4.10 4.75
N LEU A 61 -26.52 5.17 5.50
CA LEU A 61 -25.49 6.08 6.00
C LEU A 61 -24.52 5.40 6.96
N ALA A 62 -25.02 4.61 7.92
CA ALA A 62 -24.18 3.91 8.89
C ALA A 62 -23.24 2.89 8.22
N ILE A 63 -23.76 2.08 7.29
CA ILE A 63 -22.97 1.11 6.52
C ILE A 63 -21.97 1.84 5.60
N GLY A 64 -22.43 2.86 4.88
CA GLY A 64 -21.59 3.63 3.97
C GLY A 64 -20.41 4.31 4.67
N LEU A 65 -20.67 4.97 5.81
CA LEU A 65 -19.63 5.54 6.67
C LEU A 65 -18.71 4.46 7.23
N GLY A 66 -19.25 3.33 7.67
CA GLY A 66 -18.45 2.20 8.16
C GLY A 66 -17.44 1.71 7.12
N ILE A 67 -17.89 1.53 5.87
CA ILE A 67 -17.02 1.10 4.76
C ILE A 67 -15.99 2.18 4.40
N LEU A 68 -16.40 3.45 4.33
CA LEU A 68 -15.51 4.58 4.07
C LEU A 68 -14.39 4.69 5.11
N LEU A 69 -14.70 4.44 6.38
CA LEU A 69 -13.72 4.49 7.47
C LEU A 69 -12.88 3.20 7.58
N ALA A 70 -13.44 2.04 7.23
CA ALA A 70 -12.71 0.77 7.26
C ALA A 70 -11.70 0.62 6.10
N SER A 71 -11.98 1.22 4.94
CA SER A 71 -11.15 1.05 3.74
C SER A 71 -9.72 1.60 3.89
N PRO A 72 -9.50 2.79 4.48
CA PRO A 72 -8.15 3.27 4.83
C PRO A 72 -7.40 2.34 5.80
N LEU A 73 -8.12 1.69 6.73
CA LEU A 73 -7.50 0.75 7.68
C LEU A 73 -6.97 -0.49 6.96
N LEU A 74 -7.76 -1.06 6.03
CA LEU A 74 -7.33 -2.19 5.19
C LEU A 74 -6.15 -1.81 4.29
N ALA A 75 -6.21 -0.62 3.69
CA ALA A 75 -5.12 -0.11 2.86
C ALA A 75 -3.82 0.07 3.68
N ARG A 76 -3.94 0.55 4.92
CA ARG A 76 -2.80 0.67 5.84
C ARG A 76 -2.19 -0.69 6.19
N ILE A 77 -3.00 -1.69 6.49
CA ILE A 77 -2.52 -3.06 6.78
C ILE A 77 -1.74 -3.61 5.59
N TRP A 78 -2.26 -3.45 4.37
CA TRP A 78 -1.57 -3.85 3.14
C TRP A 78 -0.22 -3.15 2.99
N TRP A 79 -0.19 -1.83 3.16
CA TRP A 79 1.03 -1.03 3.05
C TRP A 79 2.08 -1.48 4.09
N SER A 80 1.68 -1.63 5.36
CA SER A 80 2.55 -2.06 6.46
C SER A 80 3.18 -3.44 6.22
N TYR A 81 2.46 -4.32 5.52
CA TYR A 81 2.94 -5.65 5.15
C TYR A 81 3.85 -5.65 3.90
N ALA A 82 3.49 -4.87 2.88
CA ALA A 82 4.15 -4.90 1.58
C ALA A 82 5.45 -4.09 1.55
N VAL A 83 5.53 -2.96 2.27
CA VAL A 83 6.71 -2.09 2.28
C VAL A 83 7.98 -2.79 2.78
N PRO A 84 7.99 -3.49 3.94
CA PRO A 84 9.20 -4.15 4.43
C PRO A 84 9.71 -5.23 3.47
N ARG A 85 8.79 -5.96 2.82
CA ARG A 85 9.12 -7.02 1.86
C ARG A 85 9.69 -6.46 0.56
N TRP A 86 9.07 -5.40 0.04
CA TRP A 86 9.60 -4.68 -1.12
C TRP A 86 11.00 -4.11 -0.83
N ARG A 87 11.19 -3.53 0.36
CA ARG A 87 12.50 -2.99 0.77
C ARG A 87 13.56 -4.08 0.85
N HIS A 88 13.23 -5.22 1.45
CA HIS A 88 14.14 -6.36 1.51
C HIS A 88 14.48 -6.88 0.11
N TRP A 89 13.48 -7.06 -0.74
CA TRP A 89 13.67 -7.43 -2.15
C TRP A 89 14.60 -6.46 -2.88
N ALA A 90 14.33 -5.15 -2.82
CA ALA A 90 15.13 -4.14 -3.51
C ALA A 90 16.61 -4.18 -3.08
N LEU A 91 16.88 -4.33 -1.78
CA LEU A 91 18.24 -4.45 -1.25
C LEU A 91 18.90 -5.77 -1.66
N SER A 92 18.17 -6.89 -1.63
CA SER A 92 18.68 -8.20 -2.07
C SER A 92 19.04 -8.24 -3.56
N ARG A 93 18.39 -7.39 -4.37
CA ARG A 93 18.65 -7.24 -5.81
C ARG A 93 19.75 -6.22 -6.12
N GLY A 94 20.42 -5.68 -5.10
CA GLY A 94 21.57 -4.79 -5.25
C GLY A 94 21.25 -3.30 -5.37
N ALA A 95 20.02 -2.86 -5.03
CA ALA A 95 19.71 -1.43 -5.01
C ALA A 95 20.54 -0.69 -3.95
N ASN A 96 20.98 0.53 -4.25
CA ASN A 96 21.74 1.34 -3.30
C ASN A 96 20.83 1.77 -2.13
N PRO A 97 21.15 1.41 -0.87
CA PRO A 97 20.28 1.67 0.28
C PRO A 97 20.04 3.16 0.57
N VAL A 98 21.01 4.02 0.26
CA VAL A 98 20.92 5.47 0.49
C VAL A 98 20.02 6.11 -0.56
N GLU A 99 20.29 5.81 -1.82
CA GLU A 99 19.50 6.32 -2.95
C GLU A 99 18.06 5.82 -2.91
N LEU A 100 17.87 4.54 -2.56
CA LEU A 100 16.55 3.92 -2.37
C LEU A 100 15.73 4.68 -1.30
N GLN A 101 16.34 5.04 -0.18
CA GLN A 101 15.67 5.77 0.89
C GLN A 101 15.29 7.20 0.46
N LEU A 102 16.19 7.91 -0.22
CA LEU A 102 15.92 9.27 -0.70
C LEU A 102 14.79 9.29 -1.72
N LEU A 103 14.84 8.39 -2.70
CA LEU A 103 13.82 8.30 -3.75
C LEU A 103 12.45 7.87 -3.21
N THR A 104 12.42 6.95 -2.25
CA THR A 104 11.15 6.52 -1.63
C THR A 104 10.52 7.57 -0.73
N GLN A 105 11.32 8.33 0.01
CA GLN A 105 10.83 9.49 0.78
C GLN A 105 10.26 10.54 -0.17
N HIS A 106 10.96 10.83 -1.27
CA HIS A 106 10.49 11.78 -2.27
C HIS A 106 9.15 11.35 -2.92
N LYS A 107 8.97 10.05 -3.16
CA LYS A 107 7.70 9.49 -3.67
C LYS A 107 6.64 9.23 -2.60
N MET A 108 6.86 9.68 -1.36
CA MET A 108 6.00 9.41 -0.20
C MET A 108 5.63 7.92 -0.03
N LEU A 109 6.51 7.02 -0.48
CA LEU A 109 6.27 5.58 -0.43
C LEU A 109 6.60 5.01 0.96
N VAL A 110 7.59 5.59 1.64
CA VAL A 110 8.04 5.22 2.98
C VAL A 110 8.19 6.46 3.85
N TRP A 111 8.08 6.27 5.16
CA TRP A 111 8.33 7.35 6.10
C TRP A 111 9.83 7.71 6.17
N PRO A 112 10.17 8.94 6.57
CA PRO A 112 11.53 9.28 6.94
C PRO A 112 12.02 8.36 8.06
N ARG A 113 13.31 7.97 8.03
CA ARG A 113 13.90 7.24 9.16
C ARG A 113 13.83 8.10 10.41
N GLY A 114 13.44 7.52 11.54
CA GLY A 114 13.20 8.21 12.81
C GLY A 114 11.79 8.77 12.97
N HIS A 115 10.90 8.65 11.97
CA HIS A 115 9.52 9.13 12.08
C HIS A 115 8.67 8.19 12.95
N PHE A 116 7.69 8.73 13.69
CA PHE A 116 6.82 7.91 14.56
C PHE A 116 6.10 6.78 13.79
N PHE A 117 5.71 7.06 12.55
CA PHE A 117 5.07 6.07 11.66
C PHE A 117 6.03 5.04 11.06
N GLU A 118 7.35 5.17 11.21
CA GLU A 118 8.30 4.09 10.89
C GLU A 118 8.00 2.84 11.71
N ARG A 119 7.51 3.00 12.96
CA ARG A 119 7.08 1.89 13.81
C ARG A 119 5.86 1.14 13.27
N THR A 120 5.16 1.69 12.28
CA THR A 120 4.01 1.04 11.64
C THR A 120 4.40 0.17 10.46
N GLU A 121 5.68 0.16 10.08
CA GLU A 121 6.26 -0.85 9.21
C GLU A 121 6.57 -2.11 10.05
N PHE A 122 6.04 -3.28 9.66
CA PHE A 122 6.40 -4.52 10.36
C PHE A 122 7.91 -4.77 10.21
N ARG A 123 8.62 -5.01 11.33
CA ARG A 123 10.03 -5.41 11.28
C ARG A 123 10.15 -6.74 10.51
N PHE A 124 10.61 -6.67 9.26
CA PHE A 124 10.95 -7.86 8.50
C PHE A 124 12.27 -8.41 9.03
N ARG A 125 12.21 -9.60 9.64
CA ARG A 125 13.39 -10.41 9.98
C ARG A 125 13.44 -11.54 8.95
N PRO A 126 14.45 -11.61 8.08
CA PRO A 126 14.58 -12.74 7.17
C PRO A 126 14.73 -14.04 7.99
N PRO A 127 14.15 -15.17 7.55
CA PRO A 127 14.51 -16.48 8.10
C PRO A 127 16.01 -16.69 7.88
N ALA A 128 16.68 -17.17 8.92
CA ALA A 128 18.12 -17.48 8.92
C ALA A 128 18.46 -18.63 7.96
#